data_AF-A0A944ST36-F1
#
_entry.id   AF-A0A944ST36-F1
#
_cell.length_a   1.000
_cell.length_b   1.000
_cell.length_c   1.000
_cell.angle_alpha   90.00
_cell.angle_beta   90.00
_cell.angle_gamma   90.00
#
_symmetry.space_group_name_H-M   'P 1'
#
loop_
_entity.id
_entity.type
_entity.pdbx_description
1 polymer ?
#
loop_
_entity_poly.entity_id
_entity_poly.type
_entity_poly.pdbx_seq_one_letter_code
_entity_poly.pdbx_strand_id
1 'polypeptide(L)'
;MLDRRDIAKYEQSLEEHTQTQTAFAQVQTTIKQFAKQHQLTLPASNALTNKKIQRYADNKPNIIGALPRELLAKSAEEEIHLYRFSNDDGWKLSLVPLSNKTQTPLYHNGALLHVLSWAIFNGLLNKATRILIADKTHLMTIKTVISLVQQLLRSPLTGHTPSDKKSGLTPPKLDQLLLFANLEQNESLVKNTQGLQLTSLHNDPFNYANRGESLVYSIDGLIRSTTGEWQTFEIKGKTAPVDLCSYLITWWSKGKSRTMLYCWCPSDTHGPLISQRLNKLYNDVNTHYHKNVEGNYLAQIADKLYQLDWQPEGVDITELKSTNLSQYLIRSKKHFSVSKLDGNLDPTQCLNTLLSCQQKDTISLIIEQKNQTNSIHILDEFGNLISNHELKLTQETAIIHFQHFLNIIQKHNSNLKLRYFKIIASATKTKPWKLTPLPVPSLNEKQSYLPVVITMASPKEDALCTINCGPKQFSGPANAKTIFNQISSFLLSLRKSHIPYPLYINEINFDEPQKVTTVDYLLQKQRIEKHLNID
;
A
#
# COMPACT_ATOMS: atom_id res chain seq x y z
N MET A 1 29.96 44.50 -19.46
CA MET A 1 30.10 43.04 -19.72
C MET A 1 28.77 42.33 -19.44
N LEU A 2 27.65 42.77 -20.03
CA LEU A 2 26.31 42.43 -19.52
C LEU A 2 25.42 41.62 -20.48
N ASP A 3 25.91 41.23 -21.66
CA ASP A 3 25.11 40.43 -22.60
C ASP A 3 25.98 39.45 -23.40
N ARG A 4 26.54 38.46 -22.70
CA ARG A 4 27.14 37.25 -23.31
C ARG A 4 26.38 35.99 -22.93
N ARG A 5 25.08 36.10 -22.59
CA ARG A 5 24.25 34.96 -22.16
C ARG A 5 24.11 33.87 -23.23
N ASP A 6 24.31 34.23 -24.50
CA ASP A 6 24.30 33.27 -25.62
C ASP A 6 25.53 32.34 -25.63
N ILE A 7 26.61 32.71 -24.92
CA ILE A 7 27.88 31.98 -24.83
C ILE A 7 28.23 31.59 -23.39
N ALA A 8 27.41 31.99 -22.42
CA ALA A 8 27.67 31.75 -21.00
C ALA A 8 27.59 30.25 -20.70
N LYS A 9 28.66 29.73 -20.08
CA LYS A 9 28.72 28.35 -19.56
C LYS A 9 28.05 28.24 -18.21
N TYR A 10 27.72 27.01 -17.81
CA TYR A 10 26.99 26.76 -16.56
C TYR A 10 27.68 27.36 -15.31
N GLU A 11 29.00 27.25 -15.20
CA GLU A 11 29.75 27.78 -14.04
C GLU A 11 29.62 29.30 -13.90
N GLN A 12 29.58 30.03 -15.02
CA GLN A 12 29.38 31.49 -15.02
C GLN A 12 27.96 31.83 -14.56
N SER A 13 26.95 31.12 -15.06
CA SER A 13 25.57 31.25 -14.60
C SER A 13 25.39 30.94 -13.11
N LEU A 14 26.13 29.94 -12.60
CA LEU A 14 26.11 29.56 -11.19
C LEU A 14 26.72 30.66 -10.31
N GLU A 15 27.84 31.24 -10.73
CA GLU A 15 28.48 32.35 -10.03
C GLU A 15 27.56 33.59 -10.01
N GLU A 16 26.99 33.97 -11.16
CA GLU A 16 26.02 35.06 -11.26
C GLU A 16 24.81 34.83 -10.36
N HIS A 17 24.28 33.60 -10.33
CA HIS A 17 23.16 33.25 -9.45
C HIS A 17 23.52 33.41 -7.97
N THR A 18 24.69 32.94 -7.56
CA THR A 18 25.17 33.02 -6.17
C THR A 18 25.32 34.48 -5.71
N GLN A 19 25.88 35.33 -6.57
CA GLN A 19 25.99 36.77 -6.30
C GLN A 19 24.60 37.42 -6.21
N THR A 20 23.71 37.11 -7.15
CA THR A 20 22.35 37.65 -7.20
C THR A 20 21.52 37.23 -5.98
N GLN A 21 21.66 35.97 -5.55
CA GLN A 21 20.99 35.43 -4.37
C GLN A 21 21.43 36.12 -3.08
N THR A 22 22.73 36.37 -2.94
CA THR A 22 23.30 37.13 -1.83
C THR A 22 22.73 38.54 -1.79
N ALA A 23 22.68 39.22 -2.93
CA ALA A 23 22.08 40.55 -3.05
C ALA A 23 20.58 40.56 -2.69
N PHE A 24 19.80 39.59 -3.20
CA PHE A 24 18.37 39.49 -2.88
C PHE A 24 18.11 39.23 -1.39
N ALA A 25 18.93 38.39 -0.74
CA ALA A 25 18.83 38.14 0.69
C ALA A 25 19.12 39.40 1.52
N GLN A 26 20.14 40.19 1.11
CA GLN A 26 20.45 41.48 1.73
C GLN A 26 19.30 42.47 1.58
N VAL A 27 18.78 42.66 0.35
CA VAL A 27 17.65 43.56 0.07
C VAL A 27 16.41 43.16 0.89
N GLN A 28 16.08 41.87 0.97
CA GLN A 28 14.97 41.38 1.80
C GLN A 28 15.17 41.68 3.29
N THR A 29 16.39 41.54 3.78
CA THR A 29 16.73 41.84 5.17
C THR A 29 16.56 43.33 5.46
N THR A 30 17.05 44.19 4.57
CA THR A 30 16.89 45.65 4.67
C THR A 30 15.41 46.06 4.63
N ILE A 31 14.61 45.49 3.73
CA ILE A 31 13.16 45.76 3.65
C ILE A 31 12.45 45.38 4.95
N LYS A 32 12.77 44.20 5.52
CA LYS A 32 12.19 43.76 6.81
C LYS A 32 12.62 44.66 7.96
N GLN A 33 13.88 45.08 8.00
CA GLN A 33 14.40 46.01 9.01
C GLN A 33 13.72 47.37 8.92
N PHE A 34 13.63 47.95 7.72
CA PHE A 34 12.96 49.22 7.47
C PHE A 34 11.47 49.17 7.87
N ALA A 35 10.76 48.12 7.45
CA ALA A 35 9.36 47.93 7.81
C ALA A 35 9.17 47.81 9.34
N LYS A 36 10.07 47.10 10.03
CA LYS A 36 10.06 46.99 11.49
C LYS A 36 10.32 48.35 12.17
N GLN A 37 11.30 49.12 11.69
CA GLN A 37 11.64 50.45 12.23
C GLN A 37 10.48 51.43 12.09
N HIS A 38 9.78 51.41 10.96
CA HIS A 38 8.67 52.32 10.67
C HIS A 38 7.28 51.75 10.97
N GLN A 39 7.19 50.58 11.63
CA GLN A 39 5.94 49.91 11.99
C GLN A 39 5.00 49.68 10.78
N LEU A 40 5.58 49.40 9.62
CA LEU A 40 4.86 49.15 8.38
C LEU A 40 4.50 47.67 8.23
N THR A 41 3.26 47.41 7.84
CA THR A 41 2.82 46.05 7.47
C THR A 41 3.26 45.72 6.06
N LEU A 42 4.11 44.70 5.90
CA LEU A 42 4.54 44.23 4.59
C LEU A 42 3.39 43.52 3.86
N PRO A 43 3.23 43.72 2.54
CA PRO A 43 2.19 43.07 1.77
C PRO A 43 2.43 41.55 1.68
N ALA A 44 1.35 40.78 1.45
CA ALA A 44 1.42 39.32 1.27
C ALA A 44 2.36 38.90 0.12
N SER A 45 2.57 39.76 -0.87
CA SER A 45 3.55 39.57 -1.96
C SER A 45 4.98 39.44 -1.44
N ASN A 46 5.33 40.08 -0.32
CA ASN A 46 6.67 39.96 0.26
C ASN A 46 6.93 38.56 0.85
N ALA A 47 5.91 37.93 1.44
CA ALA A 47 6.01 36.55 1.92
C ALA A 47 6.20 35.58 0.73
N LEU A 48 5.50 35.81 -0.38
CA LEU A 48 5.67 35.04 -1.62
C LEU A 48 7.08 35.18 -2.20
N THR A 49 7.63 36.40 -2.24
CA THR A 49 9.00 36.66 -2.71
C THR A 49 10.03 35.96 -1.81
N ASN A 50 9.88 36.04 -0.49
CA ASN A 50 10.75 35.32 0.45
C ASN A 50 10.73 33.81 0.21
N LYS A 51 9.54 33.21 0.05
CA LYS A 51 9.41 31.78 -0.26
C LYS A 51 10.10 31.41 -1.58
N LYS A 52 10.02 32.26 -2.61
CA LYS A 52 10.72 32.03 -3.89
C LYS A 52 12.23 32.09 -3.73
N ILE A 53 12.75 33.06 -2.99
CA ILE A 53 14.20 33.18 -2.73
C ILE A 53 14.70 31.98 -1.93
N GLN A 54 13.97 31.58 -0.88
CA GLN A 54 14.30 30.41 -0.07
C GLN A 54 14.31 29.12 -0.88
N ARG A 55 13.39 28.95 -1.83
CA ARG A 55 13.36 27.76 -2.70
C ARG A 55 14.65 27.54 -3.49
N TYR A 56 15.30 28.61 -3.94
CA TYR A 56 16.59 28.53 -4.64
C TYR A 56 17.79 28.53 -3.67
N ALA A 57 17.55 28.71 -2.36
CA ALA A 57 18.57 28.71 -1.31
C ALA A 57 18.61 27.42 -0.49
N ASP A 58 17.47 26.76 -0.33
CA ASP A 58 17.33 25.56 0.48
C ASP A 58 18.06 24.39 -0.19
N ASN A 59 19.23 24.06 0.33
CA ASN A 59 19.97 22.87 -0.08
C ASN A 59 19.58 21.69 0.81
N LYS A 60 18.41 21.08 0.53
CA LYS A 60 17.98 19.85 1.23
C LYS A 60 18.57 18.65 0.49
N PRO A 61 19.08 17.62 1.21
CA PRO A 61 19.88 16.54 0.60
C PRO A 61 19.16 15.76 -0.51
N ASN A 62 17.82 15.66 -0.43
CA ASN A 62 17.01 14.90 -1.38
C ASN A 62 16.40 15.79 -2.48
N ILE A 63 16.43 17.11 -2.32
CA ILE A 63 15.89 18.07 -3.29
C ILE A 63 17.01 18.47 -4.24
N ILE A 64 16.73 18.40 -5.54
CA ILE A 64 17.67 18.79 -6.57
C ILE A 64 17.64 20.32 -6.70
N GLY A 65 18.74 20.96 -6.29
CA GLY A 65 18.95 22.39 -6.52
C GLY A 65 19.08 22.70 -8.01
N ALA A 66 18.44 23.77 -8.46
CA ALA A 66 18.58 24.25 -9.83
C ALA A 66 18.70 25.75 -9.91
N LEU A 67 19.42 26.19 -10.94
CA LEU A 67 19.38 27.58 -11.35
C LEU A 67 17.98 27.95 -11.85
N PRO A 68 17.53 29.19 -11.58
CA PRO A 68 16.38 29.77 -12.25
C PRO A 68 16.50 29.58 -13.77
N ARG A 69 15.38 29.23 -14.43
CA ARG A 69 15.38 28.92 -15.85
C ARG A 69 15.96 30.05 -16.70
N GLU A 70 15.72 31.29 -16.27
CA GLU A 70 16.21 32.51 -16.92
C GLU A 70 17.74 32.68 -16.84
N LEU A 71 18.39 31.94 -15.93
CA LEU A 71 19.84 31.92 -15.73
C LEU A 71 20.51 30.65 -16.30
N LEU A 72 19.74 29.67 -16.77
CA LEU A 72 20.31 28.48 -17.40
C LEU A 72 21.06 28.86 -18.68
N ALA A 73 22.22 28.22 -18.90
CA ALA A 73 22.99 28.37 -20.12
C ALA A 73 22.13 28.01 -21.35
N LYS A 74 22.21 28.84 -22.40
CA LYS A 74 21.45 28.62 -23.65
C LYS A 74 22.01 27.45 -24.47
N SER A 75 23.29 27.17 -24.31
CA SER A 75 24.00 26.05 -24.94
C SER A 75 24.37 25.03 -23.86
N ALA A 76 24.07 23.76 -24.11
CA ALA A 76 24.53 22.70 -23.22
C ALA A 76 26.04 22.46 -23.40
N GLU A 77 26.65 21.85 -22.40
CA GLU A 77 28.05 21.44 -22.50
C GLU A 77 28.19 20.31 -23.53
N GLU A 78 29.27 20.37 -24.31
CA GLU A 78 29.57 19.37 -25.34
C GLU A 78 29.94 18.02 -24.72
N GLU A 79 30.70 18.05 -23.64
CA GLU A 79 31.22 16.86 -22.96
C GLU A 79 31.13 17.04 -21.44
N ILE A 80 30.67 15.99 -20.75
CA ILE A 80 30.65 15.90 -19.28
C ILE A 80 31.28 14.58 -18.85
N HIS A 81 31.94 14.60 -17.70
CA HIS A 81 32.57 13.43 -17.11
C HIS A 81 31.86 13.01 -15.83
N LEU A 82 31.50 11.73 -15.75
CA LEU A 82 30.86 11.10 -14.61
C LEU A 82 31.79 10.03 -14.03
N TYR A 83 32.23 10.25 -12.79
CA TYR A 83 33.17 9.39 -12.08
C TYR A 83 32.58 8.81 -10.80
N ARG A 84 32.94 7.57 -10.48
CA ARG A 84 32.85 7.02 -9.13
C ARG A 84 34.16 6.31 -8.79
N PHE A 85 34.89 6.83 -7.80
CA PHE A 85 36.18 6.29 -7.38
C PHE A 85 36.03 5.20 -6.30
N SER A 86 35.06 5.34 -5.41
CA SER A 86 34.71 4.38 -4.38
C SER A 86 33.22 4.52 -4.01
N ASN A 87 32.66 3.56 -3.26
CA ASN A 87 31.27 3.64 -2.81
C ASN A 87 31.05 4.81 -1.84
N ASP A 88 32.03 5.10 -0.97
CA ASP A 88 31.92 6.14 0.06
C ASP A 88 31.98 7.57 -0.53
N ASP A 89 32.56 7.73 -1.71
CA ASP A 89 32.68 9.03 -2.38
C ASP A 89 31.45 9.43 -3.18
N GLY A 90 30.57 8.47 -3.46
CA GLY A 90 29.47 8.65 -4.38
C GLY A 90 29.90 8.99 -5.80
N TRP A 91 28.94 9.51 -6.55
CA TRP A 91 29.08 9.92 -7.93
C TRP A 91 29.52 11.38 -8.03
N LYS A 92 30.48 11.64 -8.92
CA LYS A 92 31.07 12.96 -9.17
C LYS A 92 30.88 13.35 -10.63
N LEU A 93 30.35 14.55 -10.86
CA LEU A 93 30.22 15.16 -12.17
C LEU A 93 31.25 16.27 -12.34
N SER A 94 31.92 16.31 -13.48
CA SER A 94 32.93 17.33 -13.81
C SER A 94 32.89 17.68 -15.30
N LEU A 95 33.27 18.90 -15.64
CA LEU A 95 33.48 19.34 -17.03
C LEU A 95 34.90 18.99 -17.54
N VAL A 96 35.78 18.58 -16.64
CA VAL A 96 37.18 18.24 -16.92
C VAL A 96 37.46 16.83 -16.39
N PRO A 97 38.32 16.02 -17.05
CA PRO A 97 38.67 14.69 -16.55
C PRO A 97 39.21 14.73 -15.12
N LEU A 98 38.67 13.87 -14.26
CA LEU A 98 39.17 13.69 -12.89
C LEU A 98 40.14 12.51 -12.86
N SER A 99 41.32 12.73 -12.28
CA SER A 99 42.35 11.71 -12.12
C SER A 99 42.35 11.07 -10.73
N ASN A 100 41.86 11.78 -9.71
CA ASN A 100 41.86 11.29 -8.33
C ASN A 100 40.60 11.69 -7.54
N LYS A 101 40.41 11.03 -6.40
CA LYS A 101 39.30 11.26 -5.46
C LYS A 101 39.28 12.66 -4.85
N THR A 102 40.44 13.30 -4.67
CA THR A 102 40.57 14.59 -3.95
C THR A 102 40.22 15.81 -4.78
N GLN A 103 40.18 15.69 -6.10
CA GLN A 103 39.78 16.80 -6.97
C GLN A 103 38.33 17.19 -6.73
N THR A 104 38.08 18.51 -6.73
CA THR A 104 36.77 19.11 -6.54
C THR A 104 35.93 18.92 -7.81
N PRO A 105 34.83 18.16 -7.75
CA PRO A 105 33.92 18.03 -8.88
C PRO A 105 33.03 19.27 -8.99
N LEU A 106 32.39 19.44 -10.16
CA LEU A 106 31.32 20.44 -10.33
C LEU A 106 30.13 20.10 -9.43
N TYR A 107 29.78 18.81 -9.34
CA TYR A 107 28.70 18.34 -8.47
C TYR A 107 28.98 16.92 -7.96
N HIS A 108 28.50 16.59 -6.76
CA HIS A 108 28.62 15.26 -6.20
C HIS A 108 27.42 14.87 -5.36
N ASN A 109 27.05 13.59 -5.39
CA ASN A 109 26.03 12.99 -4.53
C ASN A 109 26.25 11.48 -4.43
N GLY A 110 25.82 10.85 -3.34
CA GLY A 110 25.87 9.39 -3.17
C GLY A 110 25.07 8.64 -4.24
N ALA A 111 23.91 9.16 -4.65
CA ALA A 111 23.00 8.52 -5.59
C ALA A 111 23.22 8.98 -7.04
N LEU A 112 23.42 8.01 -7.95
CA LEU A 112 23.58 8.28 -9.39
C LEU A 112 22.38 9.04 -9.98
N LEU A 113 21.16 8.61 -9.61
CA LEU A 113 19.93 9.23 -10.08
C LEU A 113 19.90 10.71 -9.73
N HIS A 114 20.38 11.09 -8.55
CA HIS A 114 20.45 12.49 -8.12
C HIS A 114 21.40 13.29 -8.99
N VAL A 115 22.63 12.81 -9.22
CA VAL A 115 23.64 13.52 -10.03
C VAL A 115 23.17 13.72 -11.47
N LEU A 116 22.63 12.67 -12.11
CA LEU A 116 22.14 12.77 -13.49
C LEU A 116 20.91 13.66 -13.60
N SER A 117 19.98 13.56 -12.65
CA SER A 117 18.79 14.40 -12.62
C SER A 117 19.16 15.87 -12.39
N TRP A 118 20.16 16.14 -11.54
CA TRP A 118 20.72 17.48 -11.36
C TRP A 118 21.32 18.02 -12.65
N ALA A 119 22.12 17.22 -13.37
CA ALA A 119 22.74 17.64 -14.63
C ALA A 119 21.68 17.94 -15.71
N ILE A 120 20.62 17.13 -15.81
CA ILE A 120 19.52 17.36 -16.76
C ILE A 120 18.73 18.61 -16.36
N PHE A 121 18.38 18.74 -15.08
CA PHE A 121 17.57 19.84 -14.59
C PHE A 121 18.28 21.20 -14.72
N ASN A 122 19.60 21.20 -14.64
CA ASN A 122 20.46 22.37 -14.85
C ASN A 122 20.93 22.57 -16.31
N GLY A 123 20.42 21.79 -17.26
CA GLY A 123 20.72 21.96 -18.69
C GLY A 123 22.13 21.54 -19.13
N LEU A 124 22.94 20.99 -18.22
CA LEU A 124 24.28 20.46 -18.50
C LEU A 124 24.23 19.20 -19.36
N LEU A 125 23.22 18.35 -19.14
CA LEU A 125 23.04 17.08 -19.83
C LEU A 125 21.77 17.12 -20.69
N ASN A 126 21.94 17.05 -22.00
CA ASN A 126 20.84 16.91 -22.95
C ASN A 126 21.12 15.81 -23.99
N LYS A 127 20.31 15.74 -25.06
CA LYS A 127 20.45 14.71 -26.11
C LYS A 127 21.72 14.87 -26.96
N ALA A 128 22.35 16.04 -26.98
CA ALA A 128 23.55 16.35 -27.74
C ALA A 128 24.84 16.25 -26.90
N THR A 129 24.75 16.30 -25.57
CA THR A 129 25.88 16.19 -24.65
C THR A 129 26.50 14.79 -24.69
N ARG A 130 27.82 14.71 -24.84
CA ARG A 130 28.60 13.48 -24.69
C ARG A 130 28.90 13.22 -23.22
N ILE A 131 28.57 12.03 -22.72
CA ILE A 131 28.88 11.61 -21.35
C ILE A 131 30.02 10.59 -21.34
N LEU A 132 31.11 10.90 -20.63
CA LEU A 132 32.22 9.99 -20.39
C LEU A 132 32.10 9.41 -18.97
N ILE A 133 32.03 8.09 -18.87
CA ILE A 133 31.67 7.40 -17.63
C ILE A 133 32.85 6.54 -17.16
N ALA A 134 33.22 6.67 -15.89
CA ALA A 134 34.23 5.82 -15.26
C ALA A 134 33.81 5.45 -13.83
N ASP A 135 33.38 4.20 -13.66
CA ASP A 135 33.03 3.62 -12.36
C ASP A 135 34.10 2.59 -11.94
N LYS A 136 34.85 2.90 -10.88
CA LYS A 136 35.90 2.02 -10.33
C LYS A 136 35.35 0.92 -9.42
N THR A 137 34.08 1.00 -9.04
CA THR A 137 33.42 0.00 -8.18
C THR A 137 32.81 -1.15 -8.98
N HIS A 138 32.64 -0.95 -10.30
CA HIS A 138 32.02 -1.89 -11.22
C HIS A 138 30.56 -2.28 -10.90
N LEU A 139 29.87 -1.57 -10.00
CA LEU A 139 28.46 -1.84 -9.69
C LEU A 139 27.52 -1.33 -10.79
N MET A 140 28.00 -0.48 -11.70
CA MET A 140 27.23 0.04 -12.83
C MET A 140 27.96 -0.20 -14.17
N THR A 141 27.21 -0.69 -15.17
CA THR A 141 27.73 -0.76 -16.54
C THR A 141 27.50 0.55 -17.28
N ILE A 142 28.40 0.90 -18.20
CA ILE A 142 28.25 2.07 -19.08
C ILE A 142 26.92 2.02 -19.84
N LYS A 143 26.51 0.83 -20.32
CA LYS A 143 25.22 0.60 -20.98
C LYS A 143 24.06 1.02 -20.07
N THR A 144 24.07 0.59 -18.81
CA THR A 144 23.02 0.92 -17.83
C THR A 144 22.91 2.42 -17.60
N VAL A 145 24.03 3.11 -17.41
CA VAL A 145 24.05 4.57 -17.19
C VAL A 145 23.51 5.31 -18.42
N ILE A 146 23.94 4.93 -19.62
CA ILE A 146 23.44 5.53 -20.87
C ILE A 146 21.93 5.28 -21.03
N SER A 147 21.46 4.07 -20.76
CA SER A 147 20.03 3.76 -20.80
C SER A 147 19.24 4.59 -19.78
N LEU A 148 19.74 4.75 -18.54
CA LEU A 148 19.12 5.61 -17.54
C LEU A 148 19.00 7.05 -18.02
N VAL A 149 20.09 7.63 -18.57
CA VAL A 149 20.08 8.98 -19.14
C VAL A 149 19.02 9.09 -20.25
N GLN A 150 18.94 8.09 -21.14
CA GLN A 150 17.92 8.08 -22.19
C GLN A 150 16.49 8.03 -21.62
N GLN A 151 16.24 7.26 -20.56
CA GLN A 151 14.92 7.22 -19.92
C GLN A 151 14.58 8.57 -19.27
N LEU A 152 15.53 9.19 -18.56
CA LEU A 152 15.33 10.50 -17.94
C LEU A 152 15.01 11.58 -18.99
N LEU A 153 15.78 11.63 -20.08
CA LEU A 153 15.60 12.60 -21.18
C LEU A 153 14.32 12.38 -22.01
N ARG A 154 13.77 11.16 -22.03
CA ARG A 154 12.49 10.83 -22.69
C ARG A 154 11.29 11.00 -21.78
N SER A 155 11.51 11.10 -20.47
CA SER A 155 10.45 11.20 -19.49
C SER A 155 9.67 12.52 -19.62
N PRO A 156 8.38 12.56 -19.21
CA PRO A 156 7.60 13.79 -19.20
C PRO A 156 8.13 14.85 -18.21
N LEU A 157 9.14 14.51 -17.39
CA LEU A 157 9.76 15.45 -16.45
C LEU A 157 10.43 16.63 -17.13
N THR A 158 11.01 16.42 -18.31
CA THR A 158 11.69 17.47 -19.08
C THR A 158 10.71 18.41 -19.80
N GLY A 159 9.41 18.10 -19.78
CA GLY A 159 8.36 18.95 -20.33
C GLY A 159 8.10 20.20 -19.48
N HIS A 160 7.57 21.26 -20.09
CA HIS A 160 7.27 22.52 -19.41
C HIS A 160 6.20 22.35 -18.33
N THR A 161 6.53 22.73 -17.09
CA THR A 161 5.53 22.97 -16.04
C THR A 161 4.88 24.33 -16.28
N PRO A 162 3.54 24.44 -16.36
CA PRO A 162 2.87 25.72 -16.22
C PRO A 162 3.23 26.29 -14.85
N SER A 163 3.96 27.41 -14.81
CA SER A 163 4.20 28.13 -13.57
C SER A 163 2.88 28.72 -13.09
N ASP A 164 2.14 27.96 -12.28
CA ASP A 164 0.96 28.51 -11.62
C ASP A 164 1.42 29.66 -10.71
N LYS A 165 1.06 30.89 -11.08
CA LYS A 165 1.43 32.11 -10.33
C LYS A 165 0.97 32.07 -8.86
N LYS A 166 0.04 31.17 -8.53
CA LYS A 166 -0.51 30.92 -7.18
C LYS A 166 0.15 29.74 -6.42
N SER A 167 1.05 28.98 -7.06
CA SER A 167 1.63 27.73 -6.53
C SER A 167 2.47 27.89 -5.25
N GLY A 168 2.93 29.11 -4.93
CA GLY A 168 3.74 29.36 -3.72
C GLY A 168 3.00 29.29 -2.37
N LEU A 169 1.67 29.10 -2.37
CA LEU A 169 0.85 29.07 -1.15
C LEU A 169 0.38 27.67 -0.73
N THR A 170 0.40 26.69 -1.64
CA THR A 170 -0.05 25.31 -1.36
C THR A 170 1.12 24.37 -1.11
N PRO A 171 0.97 23.34 -0.25
CA PRO A 171 2.02 22.35 -0.06
C PRO A 171 2.29 21.60 -1.38
N PRO A 172 3.55 21.20 -1.64
CA PRO A 172 3.91 20.47 -2.84
C PRO A 172 3.16 19.14 -2.88
N LYS A 173 2.52 18.84 -4.02
CA LYS A 173 1.87 17.56 -4.28
C LYS A 173 2.62 16.79 -5.35
N LEU A 174 2.46 15.47 -5.38
CA LEU A 174 3.03 14.62 -6.41
C LEU A 174 2.44 14.94 -7.80
N ASP A 175 3.26 15.38 -8.75
CA ASP A 175 2.84 15.62 -10.15
C ASP A 175 3.30 14.47 -11.06
N GLN A 176 4.60 14.15 -11.03
CA GLN A 176 5.19 13.06 -11.81
C GLN A 176 6.06 12.17 -10.92
N LEU A 177 6.10 10.88 -11.26
CA LEU A 177 6.89 9.87 -10.56
C LEU A 177 7.61 8.97 -11.55
N LEU A 178 8.93 8.96 -11.50
CA LEU A 178 9.76 7.94 -12.15
C LEU A 178 10.35 7.03 -11.08
N LEU A 179 10.33 5.72 -11.34
CA LEU A 179 10.93 4.68 -10.52
C LEU A 179 11.94 3.89 -11.33
N PHE A 180 13.05 3.57 -10.68
CA PHE A 180 14.15 2.80 -11.23
C PHE A 180 14.47 1.68 -10.24
N ALA A 181 14.02 0.46 -10.55
CA ALA A 181 14.23 -0.68 -9.69
C ALA A 181 15.58 -1.35 -10.02
N ASN A 182 16.31 -1.77 -8.99
CA ASN A 182 17.61 -2.44 -9.08
C ASN A 182 18.58 -1.71 -10.02
N LEU A 183 18.71 -0.40 -9.85
CA LEU A 183 19.53 0.41 -10.73
C LEU A 183 21.00 -0.03 -10.67
N GLU A 184 21.54 -0.18 -9.46
CA GLU A 184 22.88 -0.70 -9.20
C GLU A 184 22.88 -2.23 -9.08
N GLN A 185 23.95 -2.87 -9.58
CA GLN A 185 24.13 -4.30 -9.43
C GLN A 185 24.32 -4.64 -7.94
N ASN A 186 23.44 -5.50 -7.43
CA ASN A 186 23.62 -6.09 -6.11
C ASN A 186 24.32 -7.44 -6.27
N GLU A 187 25.46 -7.65 -5.62
CA GLU A 187 26.17 -8.94 -5.66
C GLU A 187 25.28 -10.12 -5.21
N SER A 188 24.32 -9.85 -4.32
CA SER A 188 23.33 -10.84 -3.86
C SER A 188 22.39 -11.30 -4.99
N LEU A 189 22.04 -10.40 -5.92
CA LEU A 189 21.21 -10.70 -7.10
C LEU A 189 21.96 -11.62 -8.09
N VAL A 190 23.24 -11.35 -8.32
CA VAL A 190 24.07 -12.09 -9.29
C VAL A 190 24.29 -13.53 -8.84
N LYS A 191 24.52 -13.75 -7.54
CA LYS A 191 24.71 -15.10 -6.98
C LYS A 191 23.40 -15.91 -6.96
N ASN A 192 22.26 -15.27 -6.68
CA ASN A 192 20.98 -15.97 -6.60
C ASN A 192 20.39 -16.28 -7.98
N THR A 193 20.54 -15.40 -8.97
CA THR A 193 19.95 -15.59 -10.32
C THR A 193 20.55 -16.77 -11.09
N GLN A 194 21.82 -17.11 -10.89
CA GLN A 194 22.45 -18.29 -11.53
C GLN A 194 21.88 -19.63 -11.06
N GLY A 195 21.28 -19.69 -9.86
CA GLY A 195 20.63 -20.90 -9.33
C GLY A 195 19.11 -20.96 -9.58
N LEU A 196 18.48 -19.87 -10.04
CA LEU A 196 17.02 -19.73 -10.17
C LEU A 196 16.50 -19.97 -11.60
N GLN A 197 17.38 -20.08 -12.60
CA GLN A 197 17.02 -20.25 -14.01
C GLN A 197 16.45 -21.63 -14.38
N LEU A 198 16.39 -22.57 -13.43
CA LEU A 198 15.85 -23.91 -13.65
C LEU A 198 14.41 -23.99 -13.09
N THR A 199 13.43 -23.99 -14.01
CA THR A 199 12.07 -24.54 -13.83
C THR A 199 11.23 -23.99 -12.67
N SER A 200 10.93 -22.69 -12.63
CA SER A 200 9.94 -22.16 -11.69
C SER A 200 8.57 -21.95 -12.32
N LEU A 201 7.53 -22.55 -11.72
CA LEU A 201 6.11 -22.29 -12.03
C LEU A 201 5.67 -20.91 -11.50
N HIS A 202 6.47 -20.27 -10.65
CA HIS A 202 6.17 -19.03 -9.95
C HIS A 202 7.01 -17.84 -10.48
N ASN A 203 6.39 -17.01 -11.31
CA ASN A 203 7.01 -15.88 -12.02
C ASN A 203 6.67 -14.50 -11.42
N ASP A 204 6.19 -14.42 -10.18
CA ASP A 204 5.94 -13.14 -9.51
C ASP A 204 7.27 -12.50 -9.07
N PRO A 205 7.64 -11.30 -9.55
CA PRO A 205 8.87 -10.63 -9.14
C PRO A 205 9.00 -10.36 -7.64
N PHE A 206 7.91 -10.33 -6.88
CA PHE A 206 7.96 -10.16 -5.43
C PHE A 206 8.15 -11.47 -4.66
N ASN A 207 7.82 -12.61 -5.29
CA ASN A 207 7.87 -13.96 -4.69
C ASN A 207 8.36 -14.93 -5.77
N TYR A 208 9.62 -14.76 -6.17
CA TYR A 208 10.18 -15.40 -7.35
C TYR A 208 10.77 -16.77 -7.02
N ALA A 209 10.45 -17.72 -7.90
CA ALA A 209 10.82 -19.13 -7.80
C ALA A 209 10.39 -19.81 -6.49
N ASN A 210 10.81 -21.07 -6.31
CA ASN A 210 10.39 -21.90 -5.17
C ASN A 210 10.99 -21.46 -3.83
N ARG A 211 11.94 -20.51 -3.83
CA ARG A 211 12.50 -19.91 -2.62
C ARG A 211 11.74 -18.66 -2.16
N GLY A 212 10.81 -18.19 -3.01
CA GLY A 212 10.06 -16.96 -2.85
C GLY A 212 10.92 -15.78 -2.43
N GLU A 213 11.97 -15.51 -3.20
CA GLU A 213 12.79 -14.33 -2.99
C GLU A 213 12.19 -13.15 -3.77
N SER A 214 12.28 -11.94 -3.22
CA SER A 214 11.98 -10.74 -4.02
C SER A 214 13.09 -10.52 -5.03
N LEU A 215 12.74 -10.31 -6.30
CA LEU A 215 13.66 -9.81 -7.32
C LEU A 215 13.90 -8.30 -7.19
N VAL A 216 13.15 -7.58 -6.35
CA VAL A 216 13.28 -6.14 -6.15
C VAL A 216 14.00 -5.88 -4.83
N TYR A 217 15.19 -5.28 -4.92
CA TYR A 217 16.09 -5.04 -3.78
C TYR A 217 16.35 -3.56 -3.53
N SER A 218 16.33 -2.75 -4.59
CA SER A 218 16.38 -1.31 -4.49
C SER A 218 15.39 -0.66 -5.42
N ILE A 219 14.89 0.50 -5.01
CA ILE A 219 14.04 1.36 -5.81
C ILE A 219 14.55 2.79 -5.62
N ASP A 220 15.13 3.32 -6.69
CA ASP A 220 15.47 4.73 -6.80
C ASP A 220 14.29 5.46 -7.44
N GLY A 221 13.89 6.60 -6.88
CA GLY A 221 12.76 7.36 -7.37
C GLY A 221 13.09 8.82 -7.62
N LEU A 222 12.45 9.40 -8.63
CA LEU A 222 12.49 10.82 -8.95
C LEU A 222 11.06 11.35 -9.00
N ILE A 223 10.78 12.30 -8.13
CA ILE A 223 9.51 13.02 -8.01
C ILE A 223 9.68 14.41 -8.60
N ARG A 224 8.72 14.83 -9.41
CA ARG A 224 8.47 16.24 -9.66
C ARG A 224 7.17 16.62 -8.97
N SER A 225 7.23 17.66 -8.15
CA SER A 225 6.06 18.17 -7.45
C SER A 225 5.27 19.17 -8.32
N THR A 226 4.06 19.51 -7.89
CA THR A 226 3.24 20.58 -8.50
C THR A 226 3.84 21.98 -8.37
N THR A 227 4.82 22.17 -7.47
CA THR A 227 5.61 23.41 -7.39
C THR A 227 6.72 23.41 -8.45
N GLY A 228 7.02 22.27 -9.08
CA GLY A 228 8.12 22.08 -10.02
C GLY A 228 9.44 21.71 -9.35
N GLU A 229 9.44 21.37 -8.06
CA GLU A 229 10.62 20.89 -7.34
C GLU A 229 10.89 19.44 -7.71
N TRP A 230 12.16 19.12 -7.95
CA TRP A 230 12.60 17.75 -8.21
C TRP A 230 13.18 17.18 -6.92
N GLN A 231 12.73 15.98 -6.55
CA GLN A 231 13.20 15.29 -5.37
C GLN A 231 13.54 13.84 -5.71
N THR A 232 14.68 13.37 -5.23
CA THR A 232 15.05 11.96 -5.33
C THR A 232 14.86 11.25 -4.00
N PHE A 233 14.70 9.93 -4.06
CA PHE A 233 14.70 9.07 -2.90
C PHE A 233 15.24 7.70 -3.29
N GLU A 234 15.72 6.97 -2.28
CA GLU A 234 16.26 5.62 -2.46
C GLU A 234 15.68 4.74 -1.35
N ILE A 235 15.14 3.59 -1.74
CA ILE A 235 14.59 2.59 -0.84
C ILE A 235 15.31 1.29 -1.10
N LYS A 236 15.89 0.69 -0.05
CA LYS A 236 16.65 -0.56 -0.12
C LYS A 236 16.05 -1.61 0.79
N GLY A 237 16.24 -2.86 0.42
CA GLY A 237 15.88 -4.02 1.23
C GLY A 237 14.83 -4.90 0.56
N LYS A 238 14.60 -6.05 1.17
CA LYS A 238 13.65 -7.05 0.65
C LYS A 238 12.20 -6.52 0.63
N THR A 239 11.89 -5.56 1.50
CA THR A 239 10.57 -4.91 1.65
C THR A 239 10.40 -3.68 0.78
N ALA A 240 11.37 -3.35 -0.08
CA ALA A 240 11.35 -2.13 -0.89
C ALA A 240 10.01 -1.85 -1.62
N PRO A 241 9.29 -2.84 -2.16
CA PRO A 241 7.98 -2.59 -2.78
C PRO A 241 6.92 -2.03 -1.81
N VAL A 242 6.84 -2.53 -0.58
CA VAL A 242 5.85 -2.04 0.41
C VAL A 242 6.32 -0.74 1.07
N ASP A 243 7.63 -0.60 1.28
CA ASP A 243 8.24 0.63 1.79
C ASP A 243 8.04 1.80 0.80
N LEU A 244 8.11 1.53 -0.50
CA LEU A 244 7.76 2.48 -1.56
C LEU A 244 6.32 2.96 -1.40
N CYS A 245 5.36 2.06 -1.20
CA CYS A 245 3.96 2.44 -1.03
C CYS A 245 3.75 3.31 0.20
N SER A 246 4.39 2.98 1.34
CA SER A 246 4.35 3.82 2.54
C SER A 246 4.94 5.21 2.28
N TYR A 247 6.09 5.29 1.63
CA TYR A 247 6.70 6.57 1.25
C TYR A 247 5.80 7.39 0.31
N LEU A 248 5.14 6.77 -0.67
CA LEU A 248 4.27 7.48 -1.60
C LEU A 248 2.94 7.93 -0.98
N ILE A 249 2.44 7.25 0.04
CA ILE A 249 1.25 7.67 0.79
C ILE A 249 1.45 9.05 1.41
N THR A 250 2.66 9.39 1.88
CA THR A 250 2.96 10.72 2.44
C THR A 250 2.87 11.84 1.41
N TRP A 251 2.94 11.51 0.11
CA TRP A 251 2.82 12.45 -1.00
C TRP A 251 1.39 12.58 -1.53
N TRP A 252 0.53 11.60 -1.25
CA TRP A 252 -0.84 11.59 -1.76
C TRP A 252 -1.77 12.43 -0.88
N SER A 253 -2.31 13.51 -1.47
CA SER A 253 -3.44 14.22 -0.88
C SER A 253 -4.76 13.54 -1.29
N LYS A 254 -5.73 13.43 -0.36
CA LYS A 254 -7.09 12.93 -0.68
C LYS A 254 -7.66 13.66 -1.92
N GLY A 255 -8.26 12.91 -2.84
CA GLY A 255 -8.70 13.39 -4.15
C GLY A 255 -8.46 12.36 -5.26
N LYS A 256 -8.52 12.75 -6.55
CA LYS A 256 -8.05 11.89 -7.64
C LYS A 256 -6.61 12.27 -7.97
N SER A 257 -5.64 11.49 -7.50
CA SER A 257 -4.27 11.58 -8.02
C SER A 257 -4.24 11.00 -9.44
N ARG A 258 -3.80 11.81 -10.40
CA ARG A 258 -3.56 11.40 -11.81
C ARG A 258 -2.06 11.27 -12.11
N THR A 259 -1.22 11.11 -11.08
CA THR A 259 0.22 10.95 -11.28
C THR A 259 0.49 9.74 -12.17
N MET A 260 1.09 10.00 -13.32
CA MET A 260 1.58 8.95 -14.20
C MET A 260 2.84 8.36 -13.58
N LEU A 261 2.81 7.06 -13.32
CA LEU A 261 4.00 6.31 -12.90
C LEU A 261 4.73 5.80 -14.13
N TYR A 262 6.03 6.09 -14.20
CA TYR A 262 6.95 5.44 -15.10
C TYR A 262 7.91 4.58 -14.29
N CYS A 263 8.06 3.30 -14.64
CA CYS A 263 8.96 2.40 -13.94
C CYS A 263 9.87 1.71 -14.95
N TRP A 264 11.16 1.67 -14.63
CA TRP A 264 12.17 0.97 -15.43
C TRP A 264 13.08 0.13 -14.52
N CYS A 265 13.56 -0.99 -15.05
CA CYS A 265 14.57 -1.83 -14.41
C CYS A 265 15.57 -2.23 -15.49
N PRO A 266 16.89 -2.13 -15.23
CA PRO A 266 17.92 -2.36 -16.24
C PRO A 266 18.12 -3.82 -16.61
N SER A 267 17.56 -4.76 -15.86
CA SER A 267 17.66 -6.19 -16.17
C SER A 267 16.96 -6.53 -17.49
N ASP A 268 17.72 -7.06 -18.46
CA ASP A 268 17.17 -7.50 -19.75
C ASP A 268 16.20 -8.71 -19.58
N THR A 269 16.41 -9.55 -18.56
CA THR A 269 15.61 -10.78 -18.32
C THR A 269 14.34 -10.53 -17.51
N HIS A 270 14.44 -9.80 -16.41
CA HIS A 270 13.34 -9.63 -15.45
C HIS A 270 12.82 -8.19 -15.39
N GLY A 271 13.47 -7.24 -16.05
CA GLY A 271 13.15 -5.82 -15.97
C GLY A 271 11.70 -5.47 -16.35
N PRO A 272 11.15 -5.99 -17.47
CA PRO A 272 9.75 -5.77 -17.82
C PRO A 272 8.77 -6.33 -16.78
N LEU A 273 9.02 -7.53 -16.26
CA LEU A 273 8.18 -8.17 -15.23
C LEU A 273 8.19 -7.35 -13.93
N ILE A 274 9.36 -6.96 -13.44
CA ILE A 274 9.53 -6.11 -12.26
C ILE A 274 8.77 -4.79 -12.44
N SER A 275 8.96 -4.13 -13.58
CA SER A 275 8.35 -2.83 -13.87
C SER A 275 6.82 -2.93 -13.92
N GLN A 276 6.27 -3.97 -14.55
CA GLN A 276 4.83 -4.22 -14.59
C GLN A 276 4.28 -4.51 -13.19
N ARG A 277 4.99 -5.30 -12.38
CA ARG A 277 4.56 -5.68 -11.04
C ARG A 277 4.51 -4.50 -10.08
N LEU A 278 5.54 -3.63 -10.10
CA LEU A 278 5.57 -2.38 -9.32
C LEU A 278 4.45 -1.42 -9.76
N ASN A 279 4.22 -1.29 -11.07
CA ASN A 279 3.09 -0.49 -11.59
C ASN A 279 1.74 -1.01 -11.08
N LYS A 280 1.53 -2.33 -11.07
CA LYS A 280 0.30 -2.94 -10.55
C LYS A 280 0.12 -2.63 -9.07
N LEU A 281 1.16 -2.86 -8.25
CA LEU A 281 1.13 -2.57 -6.81
C LEU A 281 0.81 -1.09 -6.55
N TYR A 282 1.53 -0.18 -7.20
CA TYR A 282 1.29 1.26 -7.10
C TYR A 282 -0.16 1.61 -7.43
N ASN A 283 -0.68 1.16 -8.58
CA ASN A 283 -2.04 1.48 -9.00
C ASN A 283 -3.09 0.91 -8.03
N ASP A 284 -2.86 -0.30 -7.52
CA ASP A 284 -3.77 -0.95 -6.59
C ASP A 284 -3.85 -0.23 -5.23
N VAL A 285 -2.69 0.13 -4.66
CA VAL A 285 -2.60 0.86 -3.38
C VAL A 285 -3.09 2.30 -3.56
N ASN A 286 -2.67 2.98 -4.63
CA ASN A 286 -3.10 4.35 -4.95
C ASN A 286 -4.63 4.42 -5.09
N THR A 287 -5.25 3.47 -5.80
CA THR A 287 -6.70 3.42 -5.96
C THR A 287 -7.40 3.13 -4.62
N HIS A 288 -6.83 2.25 -3.79
CA HIS A 288 -7.41 1.88 -2.49
C HIS A 288 -7.34 3.04 -1.49
N TYR A 289 -6.19 3.72 -1.40
CA TYR A 289 -5.96 4.86 -0.53
C TYR A 289 -6.86 6.07 -0.84
N HIS A 290 -7.10 6.35 -2.12
CA HIS A 290 -7.95 7.47 -2.52
C HIS A 290 -9.45 7.18 -2.36
N LYS A 291 -9.86 5.90 -2.29
CA LYS A 291 -11.25 5.50 -2.03
C LYS A 291 -11.59 5.46 -0.54
N ASN A 292 -10.62 5.16 0.31
CA ASN A 292 -10.85 4.87 1.72
C ASN A 292 -10.04 5.81 2.62
N VAL A 293 -10.68 6.38 3.63
CA VAL A 293 -10.01 7.25 4.61
C VAL A 293 -9.03 6.42 5.43
N GLU A 294 -9.57 5.36 6.04
CA GLU A 294 -8.88 4.32 6.81
C GLU A 294 -8.89 3.04 5.97
N GLY A 295 -7.72 2.44 5.76
CA GLY A 295 -7.62 1.28 4.89
C GLY A 295 -6.38 0.47 5.17
N ASN A 296 -6.46 -0.82 4.87
CA ASN A 296 -5.30 -1.69 4.88
C ASN A 296 -5.18 -2.46 3.56
N TYR A 297 -3.94 -2.72 3.18
CA TYR A 297 -3.57 -3.46 1.99
C TYR A 297 -2.59 -4.57 2.36
N LEU A 298 -2.89 -5.79 1.93
CA LEU A 298 -2.01 -6.94 2.15
C LEU A 298 -1.25 -7.29 0.87
N ALA A 299 0.05 -7.49 1.01
CA ALA A 299 0.92 -7.96 -0.05
C ALA A 299 1.86 -9.04 0.48
N GLN A 300 2.20 -10.01 -0.37
CA GLN A 300 3.26 -10.96 -0.07
C GLN A 300 4.54 -10.50 -0.75
N ILE A 301 5.61 -10.36 0.02
CA ILE A 301 6.94 -10.01 -0.47
C ILE A 301 7.94 -10.97 0.15
N ALA A 302 8.76 -11.60 -0.69
CA ALA A 302 9.74 -12.58 -0.29
C ALA A 302 9.15 -13.67 0.64
N ASP A 303 8.02 -14.27 0.22
CA ASP A 303 7.21 -15.26 0.94
C ASP A 303 6.61 -14.81 2.28
N LYS A 304 6.86 -13.58 2.71
CA LYS A 304 6.31 -13.01 3.93
C LYS A 304 5.11 -12.12 3.62
N LEU A 305 4.12 -12.18 4.49
CA LEU A 305 2.91 -11.38 4.36
C LEU A 305 3.10 -10.05 5.09
N TYR A 306 2.91 -8.94 4.38
CA TYR A 306 2.99 -7.59 4.92
C TYR A 306 1.63 -6.90 4.82
N GLN A 307 1.30 -6.14 5.85
CA GLN A 307 0.14 -5.25 5.89
C GLN A 307 0.63 -3.82 5.89
N LEU A 308 0.14 -3.04 4.92
CA LEU A 308 0.16 -1.59 4.98
C LEU A 308 -1.16 -1.15 5.59
N ASP A 309 -1.12 -0.45 6.71
CA ASP A 309 -2.30 0.10 7.39
C ASP A 309 -2.17 1.62 7.41
N TRP A 310 -3.15 2.34 6.86
CA TRP A 310 -3.15 3.79 6.87
C TRP A 310 -4.36 4.34 7.60
N GLN A 311 -4.06 5.35 8.39
CA GLN A 311 -4.99 6.18 9.15
C GLN A 311 -4.73 7.64 8.79
N PRO A 312 -5.60 8.59 9.17
CA PRO A 312 -5.33 10.02 8.97
C PRO A 312 -3.99 10.49 9.52
N GLU A 313 -3.47 9.84 10.56
CA GLU A 313 -2.23 10.18 11.26
C GLU A 313 -0.96 9.67 10.55
N GLY A 314 -1.06 8.65 9.70
CA GLY A 314 0.11 8.03 9.08
C GLY A 314 -0.14 6.66 8.45
N VAL A 315 0.95 6.00 8.07
CA VAL A 315 0.93 4.64 7.52
C VAL A 315 1.96 3.78 8.25
N ASP A 316 1.50 2.60 8.67
CA ASP A 316 2.32 1.59 9.32
C ASP A 316 2.48 0.37 8.42
N ILE A 317 3.68 -0.20 8.43
CA ILE A 317 3.98 -1.48 7.78
C ILE A 317 4.22 -2.52 8.87
N THR A 318 3.48 -3.62 8.81
CA THR A 318 3.64 -4.74 9.76
C THR A 318 3.85 -6.06 9.02
N GLU A 319 4.87 -6.81 9.44
CA GLU A 319 5.04 -8.21 9.02
C GLU A 319 4.06 -9.09 9.81
N LEU A 320 3.24 -9.87 9.10
CA LEU A 320 2.27 -10.77 9.69
C LEU A 320 2.92 -12.14 9.94
N LYS A 321 2.81 -12.63 11.19
CA LYS A 321 3.39 -13.93 11.59
C LYS A 321 2.69 -15.14 10.96
N SER A 322 1.40 -15.02 10.64
CA SER A 322 0.66 -16.09 9.98
C SER A 322 0.65 -15.83 8.47
N THR A 323 1.05 -16.85 7.71
CA THR A 323 0.91 -16.88 6.25
C THR A 323 -0.52 -17.24 5.83
N ASN A 324 -1.38 -17.66 6.77
CA ASN A 324 -2.75 -18.03 6.47
C ASN A 324 -3.67 -16.78 6.42
N LEU A 325 -4.02 -16.38 5.20
CA LEU A 325 -4.90 -15.24 4.93
C LEU A 325 -6.24 -15.35 5.66
N SER A 326 -6.85 -16.53 5.77
CA SER A 326 -8.16 -16.66 6.42
C SER A 326 -8.08 -16.38 7.92
N GLN A 327 -7.02 -16.85 8.59
CA GLN A 327 -6.78 -16.55 10.00
C GLN A 327 -6.58 -15.05 10.23
N TYR A 328 -5.88 -14.38 9.32
CA TYR A 328 -5.70 -12.94 9.40
C TYR A 328 -7.03 -12.19 9.21
N LEU A 329 -7.81 -12.53 8.18
CA LEU A 329 -9.06 -11.84 7.88
C LEU A 329 -10.12 -12.01 8.97
N ILE A 330 -10.03 -13.05 9.80
CA ILE A 330 -10.92 -13.31 10.94
C ILE A 330 -10.52 -12.53 12.20
N ARG A 331 -9.27 -12.05 12.30
CA ARG A 331 -8.73 -11.47 13.54
C ARG A 331 -9.55 -10.26 13.99
N SER A 332 -9.98 -10.28 15.26
CA SER A 332 -10.69 -9.15 15.86
C SER A 332 -9.86 -7.86 15.78
N LYS A 333 -10.46 -6.81 15.24
CA LYS A 333 -9.90 -5.47 15.07
C LYS A 333 -10.58 -4.52 16.05
N LYS A 334 -9.86 -3.51 16.52
CA LYS A 334 -10.40 -2.47 17.41
C LYS A 334 -11.11 -1.33 16.67
N HIS A 335 -10.74 -1.13 15.41
CA HIS A 335 -11.25 -0.06 14.56
C HIS A 335 -11.55 -0.60 13.17
N PHE A 336 -12.53 -0.01 12.49
CA PHE A 336 -12.88 -0.38 11.13
C PHE A 336 -11.77 0.06 10.18
N SER A 337 -11.36 -0.83 9.28
CA SER A 337 -10.45 -0.48 8.19
C SER A 337 -10.76 -1.33 6.98
N VAL A 338 -10.92 -0.67 5.82
CA VAL A 338 -11.28 -1.35 4.57
C VAL A 338 -10.08 -2.16 4.08
N SER A 339 -10.26 -3.47 3.98
CA SER A 339 -9.19 -4.40 3.60
C SER A 339 -9.19 -4.64 2.10
N LYS A 340 -7.99 -4.73 1.52
CA LYS A 340 -7.80 -5.17 0.14
C LYS A 340 -6.57 -6.06 0.05
N LEU A 341 -6.68 -7.14 -0.71
CA LEU A 341 -5.57 -8.04 -0.96
C LEU A 341 -4.90 -7.69 -2.29
N ASP A 342 -3.58 -7.85 -2.36
CA ASP A 342 -2.87 -7.90 -3.62
C ASP A 342 -3.46 -8.98 -4.52
N GLY A 343 -3.63 -8.69 -5.81
CA GLY A 343 -4.26 -9.62 -6.74
C GLY A 343 -3.55 -10.97 -6.87
N ASN A 344 -2.26 -11.06 -6.53
CA ASN A 344 -1.51 -12.32 -6.51
C ASN A 344 -1.79 -13.15 -5.24
N LEU A 345 -2.24 -12.52 -4.14
CA LEU A 345 -2.71 -13.22 -2.94
C LEU A 345 -4.13 -13.79 -3.12
N ASP A 346 -4.91 -13.24 -4.05
CA ASP A 346 -6.24 -13.71 -4.41
C ASP A 346 -6.36 -13.93 -5.93
N PRO A 347 -5.75 -14.99 -6.47
CA PRO A 347 -5.77 -15.28 -7.90
C PRO A 347 -7.20 -15.54 -8.42
N THR A 348 -8.10 -16.00 -7.55
CA THR A 348 -9.51 -16.24 -7.89
C THR A 348 -10.35 -14.98 -7.89
N GLN A 349 -9.85 -13.88 -7.31
CA GLN A 349 -10.60 -12.64 -7.02
C GLN A 349 -11.83 -12.84 -6.12
N CYS A 350 -11.97 -13.99 -5.46
CA CYS A 350 -13.12 -14.27 -4.60
C CYS A 350 -13.06 -13.42 -3.33
N LEU A 351 -11.92 -13.44 -2.63
CA LEU A 351 -11.74 -12.70 -1.38
C LEU A 351 -11.88 -11.20 -1.60
N ASN A 352 -11.22 -10.63 -2.60
CA ASN A 352 -11.34 -9.21 -2.92
C ASN A 352 -12.78 -8.82 -3.34
N THR A 353 -13.53 -9.74 -3.96
CA THR A 353 -14.95 -9.52 -4.23
C THR A 353 -15.75 -9.49 -2.94
N LEU A 354 -15.56 -10.45 -2.03
CA LEU A 354 -16.20 -10.45 -0.71
C LEU A 354 -15.88 -9.17 0.05
N LEU A 355 -14.60 -8.81 0.16
CA LEU A 355 -14.11 -7.61 0.86
C LEU A 355 -14.69 -6.30 0.30
N SER A 356 -15.16 -6.27 -0.95
CA SER A 356 -15.86 -5.10 -1.50
C SER A 356 -17.18 -4.75 -0.79
N CYS A 357 -17.74 -5.70 -0.01
CA CYS A 357 -18.92 -5.50 0.82
C CYS A 357 -18.60 -4.93 2.22
N GLN A 358 -17.34 -4.65 2.56
CA GLN A 358 -16.98 -4.07 3.86
C GLN A 358 -17.59 -2.68 4.05
N GLN A 359 -18.18 -2.44 5.21
CA GLN A 359 -18.68 -1.12 5.59
C GLN A 359 -18.74 -0.97 7.11
N LYS A 360 -18.40 0.23 7.59
CA LYS A 360 -18.48 0.58 9.01
C LYS A 360 -19.89 0.37 9.56
N ASP A 361 -19.97 -0.15 10.79
CA ASP A 361 -21.23 -0.38 11.53
C ASP A 361 -22.25 -1.25 10.76
N THR A 362 -21.75 -2.14 9.89
CA THR A 362 -22.59 -2.95 9.01
C THR A 362 -22.10 -4.39 8.96
N ILE A 363 -22.99 -5.34 9.23
CA ILE A 363 -22.74 -6.77 9.02
C ILE A 363 -23.30 -7.16 7.65
N SER A 364 -22.46 -7.74 6.80
CA SER A 364 -22.86 -8.23 5.47
C SER A 364 -22.76 -9.74 5.40
N LEU A 365 -23.90 -10.42 5.28
CA LEU A 365 -23.98 -11.86 5.04
C LEU A 365 -24.00 -12.11 3.53
N ILE A 366 -23.05 -12.90 3.06
CA ILE A 366 -22.90 -13.28 1.66
C ILE A 366 -23.01 -14.80 1.56
N ILE A 367 -23.97 -15.30 0.80
CA ILE A 367 -24.11 -16.74 0.51
C ILE A 367 -23.46 -17.08 -0.82
N GLU A 368 -22.60 -18.08 -0.81
CA GLU A 368 -21.99 -18.69 -1.99
C GLU A 368 -22.60 -20.08 -2.19
N GLN A 369 -23.11 -20.35 -3.39
CA GLN A 369 -23.61 -21.67 -3.75
C GLN A 369 -22.56 -22.38 -4.59
N LYS A 370 -22.00 -23.48 -4.06
CA LYS A 370 -20.99 -24.29 -4.75
C LYS A 370 -21.48 -25.73 -4.82
N ASN A 371 -21.77 -26.21 -6.02
CA ASN A 371 -22.34 -27.53 -6.27
C ASN A 371 -23.67 -27.74 -5.50
N GLN A 372 -23.72 -28.74 -4.61
CA GLN A 372 -24.85 -29.08 -3.74
C GLN A 372 -24.71 -28.53 -2.31
N THR A 373 -23.65 -27.76 -2.03
CA THR A 373 -23.38 -27.22 -0.69
C THR A 373 -23.42 -25.69 -0.70
N ASN A 374 -23.78 -25.10 0.43
CA ASN A 374 -23.76 -23.65 0.61
C ASN A 374 -22.59 -23.25 1.50
N SER A 375 -21.90 -22.17 1.15
CA SER A 375 -20.98 -21.47 2.05
C SER A 375 -21.60 -20.14 2.46
N ILE A 376 -21.40 -19.75 3.72
CA ILE A 376 -21.78 -18.43 4.22
C ILE A 376 -20.51 -17.67 4.59
N HIS A 377 -20.40 -16.46 4.08
CA HIS A 377 -19.35 -15.51 4.42
C HIS A 377 -19.99 -14.33 5.13
N ILE A 378 -19.45 -13.94 6.28
CA ILE A 378 -19.93 -12.81 7.06
C ILE A 378 -18.80 -11.81 7.18
N LEU A 379 -19.07 -10.58 6.74
CA LEU A 379 -18.24 -9.42 7.04
C LEU A 379 -18.86 -8.67 8.21
N ASP A 380 -18.08 -8.46 9.27
CA ASP A 380 -18.53 -7.74 10.46
C ASP A 380 -18.38 -6.21 10.34
N GLU A 381 -18.77 -5.50 11.40
CA GLU A 381 -18.71 -4.04 11.54
C GLU A 381 -17.29 -3.45 11.50
N PHE A 382 -16.25 -4.26 11.74
CA PHE A 382 -14.85 -3.87 11.70
C PHE A 382 -14.13 -4.33 10.42
N GLY A 383 -14.85 -5.04 9.53
CA GLY A 383 -14.33 -5.55 8.27
C GLY A 383 -13.52 -6.84 8.40
N ASN A 384 -13.88 -7.69 9.36
CA ASN A 384 -13.37 -9.05 9.52
C ASN A 384 -14.24 -10.02 8.71
N LEU A 385 -13.61 -10.95 8.00
CA LEU A 385 -14.28 -11.93 7.14
C LEU A 385 -14.26 -13.30 7.81
N ILE A 386 -15.43 -13.80 8.15
CA ILE A 386 -15.63 -15.14 8.70
C ILE A 386 -16.36 -15.98 7.67
N SER A 387 -15.86 -17.20 7.42
CA SER A 387 -16.43 -18.10 6.42
C SER A 387 -16.79 -19.44 7.03
N ASN A 388 -18.01 -19.91 6.74
CA ASN A 388 -18.50 -21.26 7.01
C ASN A 388 -18.67 -21.96 5.67
N HIS A 389 -17.93 -23.04 5.45
CA HIS A 389 -17.98 -23.78 4.20
C HIS A 389 -18.83 -25.05 4.34
N GLU A 390 -19.32 -25.54 3.21
CA GLU A 390 -19.94 -26.87 3.08
C GLU A 390 -21.14 -27.11 4.02
N LEU A 391 -21.97 -26.08 4.23
CA LEU A 391 -23.20 -26.21 5.01
C LEU A 391 -24.15 -27.18 4.31
N LYS A 392 -24.51 -28.24 5.02
CA LYS A 392 -25.54 -29.23 4.62
C LYS A 392 -26.95 -28.69 4.87
N LEU A 393 -27.20 -27.45 4.49
CA LEU A 393 -28.49 -26.75 4.60
C LEU A 393 -28.92 -26.25 3.24
N THR A 394 -30.23 -26.11 3.02
CA THR A 394 -30.73 -25.33 1.87
C THR A 394 -30.34 -23.87 2.01
N GLN A 395 -30.30 -23.14 0.90
CA GLN A 395 -29.95 -21.71 0.90
C GLN A 395 -30.86 -20.92 1.85
N GLU A 396 -32.16 -21.19 1.81
CA GLU A 396 -33.17 -20.50 2.61
C GLU A 396 -33.00 -20.80 4.11
N THR A 397 -32.84 -22.07 4.49
CA THR A 397 -32.64 -22.46 5.89
C THR A 397 -31.34 -21.86 6.45
N ALA A 398 -30.26 -21.84 5.66
CA ALA A 398 -28.99 -21.27 6.08
C ALA A 398 -29.11 -19.75 6.32
N ILE A 399 -29.74 -19.00 5.40
CA ILE A 399 -29.94 -17.56 5.57
C ILE A 399 -30.80 -17.27 6.79
N ILE A 400 -31.93 -17.99 6.98
CA ILE A 400 -32.82 -17.77 8.12
C ILE A 400 -32.09 -18.05 9.45
N HIS A 401 -31.31 -19.13 9.50
CA HIS A 401 -30.55 -19.50 10.70
C HIS A 401 -29.59 -18.38 11.12
N PHE A 402 -28.79 -17.88 10.18
CA PHE A 402 -27.85 -16.81 10.46
C PHE A 402 -28.53 -15.46 10.65
N GLN A 403 -29.63 -15.17 9.96
CA GLN A 403 -30.43 -13.96 10.18
C GLN A 403 -30.95 -13.89 11.62
N HIS A 404 -31.47 -14.99 12.15
CA HIS A 404 -31.93 -15.03 13.55
C HIS A 404 -30.78 -14.73 14.51
N PHE A 405 -29.62 -15.37 14.31
CA PHE A 405 -28.43 -15.15 15.12
C PHE A 405 -27.92 -13.70 15.05
N LEU A 406 -27.83 -13.13 13.84
CA LEU A 406 -27.38 -11.75 13.61
C LEU A 406 -28.37 -10.72 14.17
N ASN A 407 -29.67 -11.00 14.16
CA ASN A 407 -30.67 -10.14 14.77
C ASN A 407 -30.50 -10.04 16.30
N ILE A 408 -30.05 -11.10 16.98
CA ILE A 408 -29.72 -11.01 18.41
C ILE A 408 -28.55 -10.06 18.64
N ILE A 409 -27.49 -10.16 17.83
CA ILE A 409 -26.34 -9.25 17.92
C ILE A 409 -26.80 -7.80 17.66
N GLN A 410 -27.67 -7.58 16.67
CA GLN A 410 -28.24 -6.26 16.38
C GLN A 410 -29.13 -5.72 17.52
N LYS A 411 -29.82 -6.59 18.29
CA LYS A 411 -30.56 -6.14 19.49
C LYS A 411 -29.62 -5.59 20.56
N HIS A 412 -28.45 -6.22 20.73
CA HIS A 412 -27.43 -5.76 21.68
C HIS A 412 -26.68 -4.51 21.19
N ASN A 413 -26.59 -4.30 19.87
CA ASN A 413 -26.02 -3.10 19.26
C ASN A 413 -26.90 -2.59 18.11
N SER A 414 -27.85 -1.72 18.45
CA SER A 414 -28.88 -1.21 17.53
C SER A 414 -28.34 -0.35 16.38
N ASN A 415 -27.09 0.09 16.45
CA ASN A 415 -26.45 0.88 15.39
C ASN A 415 -26.05 0.01 14.19
N LEU A 416 -25.94 -1.30 14.39
CA LEU A 416 -25.55 -2.23 13.34
C LEU A 416 -26.62 -2.34 12.25
N LYS A 417 -26.18 -2.32 10.99
CA LYS A 417 -27.02 -2.59 9.83
C LYS A 417 -26.75 -3.98 9.28
N LEU A 418 -27.80 -4.72 8.92
CA LEU A 418 -27.66 -6.03 8.29
C LEU A 418 -27.89 -5.90 6.77
N ARG A 419 -26.99 -6.49 5.99
CA ARG A 419 -27.13 -6.61 4.53
C ARG A 419 -26.93 -8.04 4.08
N TYR A 420 -27.63 -8.41 3.01
CA TYR A 420 -27.63 -9.76 2.48
C TYR A 420 -27.25 -9.73 1.01
N PHE A 421 -26.34 -10.60 0.63
CA PHE A 421 -25.85 -10.73 -0.75
C PHE A 421 -25.76 -12.20 -1.14
N LYS A 422 -25.84 -12.45 -2.44
CA LYS A 422 -25.48 -13.73 -3.08
C LYS A 422 -24.26 -13.48 -3.96
N ILE A 423 -23.27 -14.36 -3.85
CA ILE A 423 -22.11 -14.39 -4.74
C ILE A 423 -22.23 -15.61 -5.65
N ILE A 424 -22.05 -15.39 -6.95
CA ILE A 424 -22.12 -16.45 -7.98
C ILE A 424 -20.91 -16.32 -8.89
N ALA A 425 -20.33 -17.46 -9.28
CA ALA A 425 -19.31 -17.50 -10.31
C ALA A 425 -19.87 -16.94 -11.63
N SER A 426 -19.11 -16.04 -12.26
CA SER A 426 -19.41 -15.44 -13.55
C SER A 426 -18.58 -16.10 -14.65
N ALA A 427 -19.11 -16.19 -15.86
CA ALA A 427 -18.40 -16.69 -17.03
C ALA A 427 -17.28 -15.74 -17.52
N THR A 428 -17.22 -14.49 -17.03
CA THR A 428 -16.25 -13.49 -17.48
C THR A 428 -14.92 -13.58 -16.73
N LYS A 429 -13.80 -13.70 -17.46
CA LYS A 429 -12.44 -13.75 -16.87
C LYS A 429 -12.05 -12.49 -16.07
N THR A 430 -12.58 -11.31 -16.40
CA THR A 430 -12.20 -10.02 -15.79
C THR A 430 -12.91 -9.74 -14.47
N LYS A 431 -14.10 -10.30 -14.27
CA LYS A 431 -14.87 -10.25 -13.02
C LYS A 431 -15.44 -11.65 -12.79
N PRO A 432 -14.65 -12.58 -12.23
CA PRO A 432 -15.05 -13.98 -12.10
C PRO A 432 -16.18 -14.19 -11.09
N TRP A 433 -16.54 -13.17 -10.31
CA TRP A 433 -17.61 -13.22 -9.33
C TRP A 433 -18.59 -12.07 -9.51
N LYS A 434 -19.88 -12.38 -9.37
CA LYS A 434 -20.98 -11.41 -9.38
C LYS A 434 -21.65 -11.40 -8.02
N LEU A 435 -21.68 -10.22 -7.39
CA LEU A 435 -22.45 -9.96 -6.18
C LEU A 435 -23.82 -9.41 -6.54
N THR A 436 -24.88 -10.00 -5.97
CA THR A 436 -26.25 -9.52 -6.11
C THR A 436 -26.88 -9.34 -4.73
N PRO A 437 -27.55 -8.20 -4.44
CA PRO A 437 -28.26 -8.03 -3.19
C PRO A 437 -29.40 -9.06 -3.09
N LEU A 438 -29.61 -9.59 -1.88
CA LEU A 438 -30.74 -10.43 -1.56
C LEU A 438 -31.75 -9.64 -0.71
N PRO A 439 -33.06 -9.77 -0.98
CA PRO A 439 -34.06 -9.24 -0.06
C PRO A 439 -33.97 -9.98 1.28
N VAL A 440 -34.25 -9.26 2.37
CA VAL A 440 -34.31 -9.85 3.72
C VAL A 440 -35.44 -10.89 3.72
N PRO A 441 -35.17 -12.17 4.03
CA PRO A 441 -36.23 -13.16 4.16
C PRO A 441 -37.17 -12.79 5.30
N SER A 442 -38.47 -12.97 5.09
CA SER A 442 -39.47 -12.85 6.15
C SER A 442 -39.24 -13.97 7.17
N LEU A 443 -38.98 -13.62 8.42
CA LEU A 443 -38.93 -14.59 9.51
C LEU A 443 -40.35 -15.10 9.77
N ASN A 444 -40.67 -16.28 9.27
CA ASN A 444 -41.89 -16.97 9.67
C ASN A 444 -41.68 -17.58 11.06
N GLU A 445 -42.44 -17.11 12.07
CA GLU A 445 -42.35 -17.60 13.46
C GLU A 445 -42.63 -19.11 13.62
N LYS A 446 -43.28 -19.73 12.63
CA LYS A 446 -43.65 -21.15 12.64
C LYS A 446 -42.55 -22.08 12.13
N GLN A 447 -41.30 -21.90 12.56
CA GLN A 447 -40.25 -22.87 12.24
C GLN A 447 -40.11 -23.92 13.35
N SER A 448 -40.31 -25.18 12.97
CA SER A 448 -40.26 -26.37 13.82
C SER A 448 -38.81 -26.85 14.02
N TYR A 449 -37.93 -26.04 14.60
CA TYR A 449 -36.62 -26.50 15.06
C TYR A 449 -36.48 -26.34 16.58
N LEU A 450 -35.68 -27.20 17.21
CA LEU A 450 -35.34 -27.10 18.62
C LEU A 450 -34.42 -25.88 18.81
N PRO A 451 -34.83 -24.82 19.53
CA PRO A 451 -33.98 -23.67 19.75
C PRO A 451 -32.80 -24.06 20.65
N VAL A 452 -31.59 -23.72 20.21
CA VAL A 452 -30.37 -23.84 21.02
C VAL A 452 -29.90 -22.45 21.40
N VAL A 453 -30.09 -22.10 22.67
CA VAL A 453 -29.73 -20.80 23.26
C VAL A 453 -28.59 -21.01 24.24
N ILE A 454 -27.53 -20.22 24.12
CA ILE A 454 -26.35 -20.31 24.98
C ILE A 454 -26.17 -19.00 25.74
N THR A 455 -25.93 -19.07 27.04
CA THR A 455 -25.48 -17.93 27.85
C THR A 455 -24.02 -18.16 28.25
N MET A 456 -23.15 -17.17 28.11
CA MET A 456 -21.71 -17.27 28.39
C MET A 456 -21.21 -16.09 29.24
N ALA A 457 -20.36 -16.37 30.22
CA ALA A 457 -19.80 -15.32 31.07
C ALA A 457 -18.89 -14.34 30.31
N SER A 458 -18.18 -14.81 29.29
CA SER A 458 -17.27 -14.00 28.47
C SER A 458 -16.97 -14.72 27.14
N PRO A 459 -16.36 -14.04 26.14
CA PRO A 459 -15.97 -14.68 24.88
C PRO A 459 -14.75 -15.60 24.99
N LYS A 460 -14.21 -15.84 26.19
CA LYS A 460 -13.09 -16.78 26.40
C LYS A 460 -13.53 -18.22 26.17
N GLU A 461 -12.63 -19.06 25.68
CA GLU A 461 -12.93 -20.46 25.35
C GLU A 461 -13.30 -21.32 26.57
N ASP A 462 -12.75 -20.99 27.73
CA ASP A 462 -12.96 -21.65 29.02
C ASP A 462 -14.05 -21.00 29.88
N ALA A 463 -14.73 -19.98 29.36
CA ALA A 463 -15.78 -19.29 30.08
C ALA A 463 -16.91 -20.25 30.51
N LEU A 464 -17.49 -20.01 31.68
CA LEU A 464 -18.69 -20.72 32.09
C LEU A 464 -19.81 -20.41 31.10
N CYS A 465 -20.47 -21.47 30.62
CA CYS A 465 -21.61 -21.38 29.75
C CYS A 465 -22.78 -22.20 30.27
N THR A 466 -23.96 -21.81 29.84
CA THR A 466 -25.21 -22.53 30.04
C THR A 466 -25.85 -22.72 28.67
N ILE A 467 -26.06 -23.97 28.27
CA ILE A 467 -26.66 -24.36 26.99
C ILE A 467 -28.07 -24.87 27.26
N ASN A 468 -29.05 -24.14 26.72
CA ASN A 468 -30.46 -24.51 26.76
C ASN A 468 -30.84 -25.18 25.43
N CYS A 469 -31.22 -26.45 25.50
CA CYS A 469 -31.71 -27.24 24.35
C CYS A 469 -33.17 -27.63 24.61
N GLY A 470 -34.11 -26.76 24.23
CA GLY A 470 -35.52 -26.90 24.60
C GLY A 470 -35.71 -26.91 26.13
N PRO A 471 -36.28 -27.97 26.74
CA PRO A 471 -36.57 -28.00 28.18
C PRO A 471 -35.35 -28.37 29.04
N LYS A 472 -34.24 -28.83 28.46
CA LYS A 472 -33.04 -29.22 29.22
C LYS A 472 -31.98 -28.14 29.20
N GLN A 473 -31.33 -27.99 30.34
CA GLN A 473 -30.25 -27.04 30.58
C GLN A 473 -28.99 -27.80 30.99
N PHE A 474 -27.86 -27.41 30.41
CA PHE A 474 -26.54 -27.94 30.73
C PHE A 474 -25.62 -26.78 31.05
N SER A 475 -24.89 -26.84 32.16
CA SER A 475 -24.00 -25.75 32.58
C SER A 475 -22.60 -26.26 32.92
N GLY A 476 -21.60 -25.43 32.61
CA GLY A 476 -20.20 -25.63 32.98
C GLY A 476 -19.24 -24.96 31.99
N PRO A 477 -17.94 -25.28 32.02
CA PRO A 477 -16.95 -24.60 31.18
C PRO A 477 -17.15 -24.90 29.69
N ALA A 478 -17.08 -23.88 28.84
CA ALA A 478 -17.34 -23.99 27.40
C ALA A 478 -16.27 -24.76 26.61
N ASN A 479 -15.21 -25.24 27.26
CA ASN A 479 -14.19 -26.13 26.71
C ASN A 479 -14.28 -27.57 27.25
N ALA A 480 -15.19 -27.84 28.19
CA ALA A 480 -15.34 -29.16 28.79
C ALA A 480 -16.04 -30.13 27.82
N LYS A 481 -15.27 -31.10 27.30
CA LYS A 481 -15.79 -32.15 26.40
C LYS A 481 -16.97 -32.93 26.99
N THR A 482 -17.01 -33.08 28.32
CA THR A 482 -18.07 -33.80 29.05
C THR A 482 -19.45 -33.20 28.80
N ILE A 483 -19.56 -31.87 28.77
CA ILE A 483 -20.83 -31.16 28.53
C ILE A 483 -21.31 -31.40 27.10
N PHE A 484 -20.42 -31.28 26.12
CA PHE A 484 -20.76 -31.51 24.71
C PHE A 484 -21.16 -32.97 24.43
N ASN A 485 -20.51 -33.94 25.07
CA ASN A 485 -20.87 -35.36 24.94
C ASN A 485 -22.26 -35.65 25.54
N GLN A 486 -22.60 -35.05 26.68
CA GLN A 486 -23.93 -35.17 27.30
C GLN A 486 -25.02 -34.57 26.40
N ILE A 487 -24.76 -33.39 25.82
CA ILE A 487 -25.69 -32.72 24.91
C ILE A 487 -25.87 -33.54 23.63
N SER A 488 -24.79 -34.00 23.01
CA SER A 488 -24.86 -34.84 21.79
C SER A 488 -25.67 -36.13 22.04
N SER A 489 -25.40 -36.81 23.16
CA SER A 489 -26.15 -38.02 23.56
C SER A 489 -27.65 -37.74 23.78
N PHE A 490 -27.98 -36.62 24.44
CA PHE A 490 -29.36 -36.19 24.62
C PHE A 490 -30.04 -35.89 23.27
N LEU A 491 -29.35 -35.21 22.37
CA LEU A 491 -29.91 -34.84 21.06
C LEU A 491 -30.11 -36.07 20.16
N LEU A 492 -29.21 -37.06 20.21
CA LEU A 492 -29.40 -38.36 19.56
C LEU A 492 -30.66 -39.09 20.09
N SER A 493 -30.95 -38.97 21.39
CA SER A 493 -32.16 -39.59 21.99
C SER A 493 -33.47 -38.96 21.53
N LEU A 494 -33.47 -37.68 21.12
CA LEU A 494 -34.65 -36.99 20.62
C LEU A 494 -34.97 -37.31 19.15
N ARG A 495 -34.08 -38.01 18.44
CA ARG A 495 -34.22 -38.25 17.00
C ARG A 495 -34.99 -39.55 16.73
N LYS A 496 -36.13 -39.45 16.03
CA LYS A 496 -36.91 -40.62 15.57
C LYS A 496 -36.15 -41.53 14.59
N SER A 497 -35.21 -41.00 13.82
CA SER A 497 -34.50 -41.74 12.77
C SER A 497 -33.07 -42.16 13.15
N HIS A 498 -32.55 -41.77 14.33
CA HIS A 498 -31.14 -41.91 14.74
C HIS A 498 -30.08 -41.40 13.75
N ILE A 499 -30.46 -40.72 12.66
CA ILE A 499 -29.53 -40.14 11.68
C ILE A 499 -28.95 -38.84 12.25
N PRO A 500 -27.62 -38.65 12.22
CA PRO A 500 -26.99 -37.40 12.65
C PRO A 500 -27.25 -36.27 11.64
N TYR A 501 -27.89 -35.19 12.10
CA TYR A 501 -27.92 -33.92 11.39
C TYR A 501 -27.22 -32.83 12.21
N PRO A 502 -26.54 -31.87 11.57
CA PRO A 502 -25.84 -30.80 12.27
C PRO A 502 -26.83 -29.91 13.02
N LEU A 503 -26.49 -29.61 14.26
CA LEU A 503 -27.13 -28.65 15.16
C LEU A 503 -26.54 -27.28 14.92
N TYR A 504 -27.42 -26.29 14.86
CA TYR A 504 -27.02 -24.91 14.65
C TYR A 504 -27.51 -24.07 15.82
N ILE A 505 -26.61 -23.25 16.38
CA ILE A 505 -26.89 -22.39 17.53
C ILE A 505 -27.68 -21.17 17.06
N ASN A 506 -28.85 -20.95 17.66
CA ASN A 506 -29.73 -19.84 17.31
C ASN A 506 -29.31 -18.54 17.97
N GLU A 507 -28.82 -18.64 19.21
CA GLU A 507 -28.55 -17.48 20.05
C GLU A 507 -27.39 -17.75 21.00
N ILE A 508 -26.48 -16.78 21.11
CA ILE A 508 -25.48 -16.70 22.18
C ILE A 508 -25.71 -15.36 22.87
N ASN A 509 -25.81 -15.36 24.19
CA ASN A 509 -25.87 -14.16 25.02
C ASN A 509 -24.64 -14.13 25.93
N PHE A 510 -23.96 -12.99 25.99
CA PHE A 510 -22.88 -12.76 26.94
C PHE A 510 -23.37 -11.93 28.11
N ASP A 511 -22.79 -12.14 29.30
CA ASP A 511 -23.11 -11.37 30.50
C ASP A 511 -22.83 -9.86 30.30
N GLU A 512 -21.76 -9.52 29.57
CA GLU A 512 -21.38 -8.15 29.23
C GLU A 512 -21.37 -7.94 27.70
N PRO A 513 -22.54 -7.90 27.03
CA PRO A 513 -22.62 -7.88 25.56
C PRO A 513 -21.96 -6.64 24.95
N GLN A 514 -21.89 -5.54 25.71
CA GLN A 514 -21.25 -4.27 25.35
C GLN A 514 -19.75 -4.41 25.04
N LYS A 515 -19.09 -5.41 25.62
CA LYS A 515 -17.63 -5.64 25.49
C LYS A 515 -17.27 -6.70 24.44
N VAL A 516 -18.26 -7.22 23.73
CA VAL A 516 -18.11 -8.37 22.83
C VAL A 516 -18.38 -7.93 21.40
N THR A 517 -17.49 -8.28 20.47
CA THR A 517 -17.61 -7.93 19.05
C THR A 517 -18.37 -8.99 18.27
N THR A 518 -18.93 -8.68 17.10
CA THR A 518 -19.63 -9.67 16.26
C THR A 518 -18.74 -10.87 15.91
N VAL A 519 -17.44 -10.64 15.68
CA VAL A 519 -16.47 -11.73 15.45
C VAL A 519 -16.43 -12.70 16.63
N ASP A 520 -16.45 -12.21 17.87
CA ASP A 520 -16.42 -13.07 19.05
C ASP A 520 -17.67 -13.96 19.13
N TYR A 521 -18.86 -13.42 18.84
CA TYR A 521 -20.11 -14.19 18.74
C TYR A 521 -19.99 -15.30 17.68
N LEU A 522 -19.51 -14.96 16.49
CA LEU A 522 -19.40 -15.88 15.37
C LEU A 522 -18.33 -16.96 15.59
N LEU A 523 -17.19 -16.61 16.21
CA LEU A 523 -16.15 -17.56 16.58
C LEU A 523 -16.64 -18.55 17.63
N GLN A 524 -17.34 -18.08 18.66
CA GLN A 524 -17.93 -18.97 19.66
C GLN A 524 -19.01 -19.86 19.04
N LYS A 525 -19.85 -19.32 18.15
CA LYS A 525 -20.83 -20.10 17.38
C LYS A 525 -20.15 -21.23 16.59
N GLN A 526 -19.14 -20.93 15.78
CA GLN A 526 -18.42 -21.93 14.99
C GLN A 526 -17.74 -22.99 15.88
N ARG A 527 -17.07 -22.56 16.95
CA ARG A 527 -16.37 -23.46 17.89
C ARG A 527 -17.33 -24.42 18.57
N ILE A 528 -18.42 -23.90 19.13
CA ILE A 528 -19.39 -24.70 19.85
C ILE A 528 -20.16 -25.62 18.90
N GLU A 529 -20.56 -25.16 17.71
CA GLU A 529 -21.18 -26.02 16.69
C GLU A 529 -20.26 -27.16 16.28
N LYS A 530 -18.95 -26.91 16.16
CA LYS A 530 -17.96 -27.96 15.88
C LYS A 530 -17.87 -28.99 17.01
N HIS A 531 -18.05 -28.58 18.27
CA HIS A 531 -18.08 -29.50 19.41
C HIS A 531 -19.42 -30.24 19.57
N LEU A 532 -20.52 -29.64 19.15
CA LEU A 532 -21.85 -30.26 19.17
C LEU A 532 -22.05 -31.25 18.02
N ASN A 533 -21.41 -31.02 16.88
CA ASN A 533 -21.56 -31.81 15.65
C ASN A 533 -20.35 -32.72 15.39
N ILE A 534 -19.79 -33.31 16.44
CA ILE A 534 -18.76 -34.34 16.32
C ILE A 534 -19.43 -35.60 15.75
N ASP A 535 -18.95 -36.08 14.60
CA ASP A 535 -19.36 -37.35 13.98
C ASP A 535 -18.99 -38.56 14.85
#